data_AF-A0A971UCM2-F1
#
_entry.id   AF-A0A971UCM2-F1
#
_cell.length_a   1.000
_cell.length_b   1.000
_cell.length_c   1.000
_cell.angle_alpha   90.00
_cell.angle_beta   90.00
_cell.angle_gamma   90.00
#
_symmetry.space_group_name_H-M   'P 1'
#
loop_
_entity.id
_entity.type
_entity.pdbx_description
1 polymer ?
#
loop_
_entity_poly.entity_id
_entity_poly.type
_entity_poly.pdbx_seq_one_letter_code
_entity_poly.pdbx_strand_id
1 'polypeptide(L)'
;MTDQTRDAGIDIVRAICIVLVVIWHLQPVTGAMLPAQTALAYWGGRLIHFFYFNITLLAVPSFILISLYLFIGKLSVAPDYWKKRFLRLLQVYVFWVGIQFILYLLTGGPLPLPLKTIIRSGGPDLSFGSVLPAVPSIFYYLYVLIFSTVLAFVFLKLPEKIKAVVAVAVIAGSCVYFLLTPSWGIAVDTRSMKNYYLYAPAAYYLYRCRDSFVKYRWLLLAGFIAALIVEWTAAGMTSAYARVSVFLGALAFVSFFLTGFDRVNRPTFLLSRYSLGIFALHGYSMVAVLVPYALFRNYSRALPLQSIPEGLLALVATFALTCFLVWLMAKTRLRMFVS
;
A
#
# COMPACT_ATOMS: atom_id res chain seq x y z
N MET A 1 -6.21 4.95 31.65
CA MET A 1 -5.49 5.41 30.44
C MET A 1 -6.50 6.17 29.61
N THR A 2 -6.44 7.50 29.62
CA THR A 2 -7.30 8.36 28.81
C THR A 2 -7.08 8.03 27.34
N ASP A 3 -8.13 7.54 26.66
CA ASP A 3 -8.13 7.36 25.21
C ASP A 3 -7.80 8.73 24.58
N GLN A 4 -6.58 8.89 24.07
CA GLN A 4 -6.32 9.90 23.05
C GLN A 4 -7.38 9.68 21.98
N THR A 5 -8.28 10.65 21.82
CA THR A 5 -9.37 10.62 20.84
C THR A 5 -8.78 10.25 19.49
N ARG A 6 -9.06 9.02 19.04
CA ARG A 6 -8.60 8.53 17.74
C ARG A 6 -9.13 9.48 16.68
N ASP A 7 -8.27 9.91 15.78
CA ASP A 7 -8.65 10.75 14.66
C ASP A 7 -9.47 9.92 13.67
N ALA A 8 -10.75 10.25 13.55
CA ALA A 8 -11.71 9.51 12.73
C ALA A 8 -11.33 9.53 11.24
N GLY A 9 -10.79 10.65 10.78
CA GLY A 9 -10.33 10.81 9.41
C GLY A 9 -9.18 9.86 9.05
N ILE A 10 -8.22 9.74 9.97
CA ILE A 10 -7.09 8.80 9.82
C ILE A 10 -7.57 7.34 9.76
N ASP A 11 -8.58 6.99 10.55
CA ASP A 11 -9.17 5.67 10.54
C ASP A 11 -9.88 5.36 9.21
N ILE A 12 -10.59 6.35 8.65
CA ILE A 12 -11.23 6.22 7.33
C ILE A 12 -10.18 5.99 6.24
N VAL A 13 -9.09 6.76 6.22
CA VAL A 13 -8.04 6.57 5.20
C VAL A 13 -7.45 5.17 5.28
N ARG A 14 -7.10 4.70 6.48
CA ARG A 14 -6.54 3.35 6.66
C ARG A 14 -7.48 2.26 6.18
N ALA A 15 -8.77 2.39 6.48
CA ALA A 15 -9.80 1.45 6.05
C ALA A 15 -9.95 1.43 4.51
N ILE A 16 -9.98 2.60 3.87
CA ILE A 16 -10.05 2.69 2.40
C ILE A 16 -8.78 2.10 1.78
N CYS A 17 -7.59 2.49 2.27
CA CYS A 17 -6.33 1.98 1.75
C CYS A 17 -6.26 0.46 1.82
N ILE A 18 -6.68 -0.16 2.94
CA ILE A 18 -6.59 -1.61 3.05
C ILE A 18 -7.55 -2.33 2.10
N VAL A 19 -8.76 -1.80 1.90
CA VAL A 19 -9.69 -2.35 0.90
C VAL A 19 -9.13 -2.20 -0.52
N LEU A 20 -8.58 -1.04 -0.86
CA LEU A 20 -7.96 -0.79 -2.16
C LEU A 20 -6.76 -1.71 -2.43
N VAL A 21 -5.95 -2.04 -1.41
CA VAL A 21 -4.85 -3.01 -1.53
C VAL A 21 -5.38 -4.39 -1.90
N VAL A 22 -6.43 -4.86 -1.25
CA VAL A 22 -7.04 -6.16 -1.57
C VAL A 22 -7.59 -6.16 -3.00
N ILE A 23 -8.29 -5.09 -3.38
CA ILE A 23 -8.84 -4.91 -4.73
C ILE A 23 -7.73 -4.88 -5.79
N TRP A 24 -6.61 -4.21 -5.51
CA TRP A 24 -5.45 -4.14 -6.41
C TRP A 24 -4.84 -5.52 -6.68
N HIS A 25 -4.66 -6.34 -5.64
CA HIS A 25 -4.03 -7.66 -5.79
C HIS A 25 -4.97 -8.67 -6.45
N LEU A 26 -6.27 -8.63 -6.12
CA LEU A 26 -7.23 -9.59 -6.66
C LEU A 26 -7.72 -9.24 -8.07
N GLN A 27 -7.80 -7.94 -8.40
CA GLN A 27 -8.39 -7.43 -9.64
C GLN A 27 -9.73 -8.10 -9.99
N PRO A 28 -10.75 -8.00 -9.11
CA PRO A 28 -11.99 -8.77 -9.23
C PRO A 28 -12.78 -8.50 -10.52
N VAL A 29 -12.53 -7.40 -11.22
CA VAL A 29 -13.19 -7.08 -12.48
C VAL A 29 -12.11 -6.68 -13.48
N THR A 30 -11.96 -7.38 -14.60
CA THR A 30 -10.98 -7.05 -15.63
C THR A 30 -11.66 -6.69 -16.94
N GLY A 31 -10.98 -5.91 -17.80
CA GLY A 31 -11.50 -5.57 -19.13
C GLY A 31 -11.76 -6.80 -20.01
N ALA A 32 -11.04 -7.91 -19.77
CA ALA A 32 -11.23 -9.17 -20.49
C ALA A 32 -12.58 -9.86 -20.20
N MET A 33 -13.25 -9.50 -19.10
CA MET A 33 -14.58 -10.01 -18.74
C MET A 33 -15.70 -9.25 -19.47
N LEU A 34 -15.38 -8.15 -20.17
CA LEU A 34 -16.37 -7.35 -20.89
C LEU A 34 -16.52 -7.83 -22.34
N PRO A 35 -17.72 -7.71 -22.95
CA PRO A 35 -17.95 -8.12 -24.33
C PRO A 35 -17.09 -7.33 -25.33
N ALA A 36 -16.08 -7.97 -25.93
CA ALA A 36 -15.00 -7.32 -26.69
C ALA A 36 -15.42 -6.48 -27.91
N GLN A 37 -16.68 -6.52 -28.32
CA GLN A 37 -17.17 -5.92 -29.58
C GLN A 37 -17.99 -4.63 -29.40
N THR A 38 -18.11 -4.10 -28.18
CA THR A 38 -18.89 -2.88 -27.94
C THR A 38 -18.01 -1.70 -27.55
N ALA A 39 -18.34 -0.49 -28.02
CA ALA A 39 -17.70 0.74 -27.58
C ALA A 39 -17.81 0.91 -26.05
N LEU A 40 -18.95 0.50 -25.48
CA LEU A 40 -19.17 0.49 -24.03
C LEU A 40 -18.15 -0.40 -23.30
N ALA A 41 -17.88 -1.60 -23.80
CA ALA A 41 -16.87 -2.49 -23.21
C ALA A 41 -15.46 -1.94 -23.33
N TYR A 42 -15.11 -1.31 -24.46
CA TYR A 42 -13.82 -0.64 -24.62
C TYR A 42 -13.62 0.45 -23.56
N TRP A 43 -14.59 1.37 -23.43
CA TRP A 43 -14.54 2.43 -22.42
C TRP A 43 -14.60 1.89 -20.99
N GLY A 44 -15.40 0.85 -20.74
CA GLY A 44 -15.46 0.15 -19.46
C GLY A 44 -14.11 -0.45 -19.07
N GLY A 45 -13.43 -1.13 -20.00
CA GLY A 45 -12.09 -1.67 -19.79
C GLY A 45 -11.04 -0.59 -19.50
N ARG A 46 -11.11 0.55 -20.20
CA ARG A 46 -10.26 1.73 -19.92
C ARG A 46 -10.51 2.31 -18.53
N LEU A 47 -11.77 2.41 -18.10
CA LEU A 47 -12.13 2.90 -16.77
C LEU A 47 -11.64 1.96 -15.66
N ILE A 48 -11.79 0.64 -15.85
CA ILE A 48 -11.26 -0.37 -14.92
C ILE A 48 -9.74 -0.24 -14.80
N HIS A 49 -9.04 -0.16 -15.94
CA HIS A 49 -7.58 0.04 -15.94
C HIS A 49 -7.18 1.35 -15.25
N PHE A 50 -7.89 2.45 -15.52
CA PHE A 50 -7.67 3.73 -14.87
C PHE A 50 -7.85 3.62 -13.35
N PHE A 51 -8.91 2.96 -12.89
CA PHE A 51 -9.17 2.75 -11.47
C PHE A 51 -8.04 1.97 -10.80
N TYR A 52 -7.63 0.83 -11.36
CA TYR A 52 -6.53 0.06 -10.78
C TYR A 52 -5.23 0.87 -10.77
N PHE A 53 -4.85 1.44 -11.90
CA PHE A 53 -3.52 2.04 -12.05
C PHE A 53 -3.39 3.44 -11.42
N ASN A 54 -4.49 4.18 -11.23
CA ASN A 54 -4.43 5.56 -10.72
C ASN A 54 -5.10 5.76 -9.37
N ILE A 55 -6.06 4.90 -8.99
CA ILE A 55 -6.79 5.03 -7.72
C ILE A 55 -6.30 4.01 -6.71
N THR A 56 -6.27 2.72 -7.05
CA THR A 56 -5.88 1.69 -6.06
C THR A 56 -4.41 1.80 -5.65
N LEU A 57 -3.53 2.23 -6.56
CA LEU A 57 -2.11 2.45 -6.27
C LEU A 57 -1.83 3.63 -5.31
N LEU A 58 -2.81 4.49 -5.01
CA LEU A 58 -2.67 5.52 -3.97
C LEU A 58 -2.61 4.92 -2.56
N ALA A 59 -3.09 3.69 -2.38
CA ALA A 59 -3.28 3.08 -1.06
C ALA A 59 -1.98 2.94 -0.26
N VAL A 60 -0.93 2.36 -0.87
CA VAL A 60 0.36 2.12 -0.19
C VAL A 60 1.06 3.44 0.18
N PRO A 61 1.28 4.38 -0.76
CA PRO A 61 1.71 5.74 -0.48
C PRO A 61 0.97 6.44 0.66
N SER A 62 -0.36 6.42 0.63
CA SER A 62 -1.20 7.08 1.63
C SER A 62 -1.04 6.43 3.00
N PHE A 63 -0.92 5.11 3.05
CA PHE A 63 -0.65 4.40 4.30
C PHE A 63 0.73 4.76 4.87
N ILE A 64 1.78 4.81 4.04
CA ILE A 64 3.11 5.25 4.47
C ILE A 64 3.04 6.67 5.02
N LEU A 65 2.43 7.59 4.26
CA LEU A 65 2.31 8.99 4.62
C LEU A 65 1.61 9.17 5.97
N ILE A 66 0.46 8.52 6.20
CA ILE A 66 -0.25 8.58 7.48
C ILE A 66 0.53 7.89 8.60
N SER A 67 1.18 6.76 8.30
CA SER A 67 1.97 6.05 9.29
C SER A 67 3.12 6.91 9.80
N LEU A 68 3.77 7.67 8.91
CA LEU A 68 4.81 8.64 9.26
C LEU A 68 4.23 9.89 9.93
N TYR A 69 3.09 10.41 9.48
CA TYR A 69 2.40 11.52 10.15
C TYR A 69 2.13 11.19 11.64
N LEU A 70 1.57 10.01 11.91
CA LEU A 70 1.34 9.52 13.28
C LEU A 70 2.63 9.22 14.03
N PHE A 71 3.70 8.84 13.34
CA PHE A 71 5.00 8.66 13.95
C PHE A 71 5.49 9.98 14.56
N ILE A 72 5.48 11.02 13.73
CA ILE A 72 6.01 12.34 14.06
C ILE A 72 5.19 12.94 15.21
N GLY A 73 3.86 12.83 15.15
CA GLY A 73 2.98 13.30 16.22
C GLY A 73 3.15 12.57 17.55
N LYS A 74 3.57 11.30 17.55
CA LYS A 74 3.91 10.59 18.80
C LYS A 74 5.32 10.93 19.28
N LEU A 75 6.25 11.16 18.37
CA LEU A 75 7.63 11.52 18.71
C LEU A 75 7.72 12.91 19.35
N SER A 76 6.85 13.84 18.96
CA SER A 76 6.79 15.18 19.57
C SER A 76 6.33 15.16 21.03
N VAL A 77 5.60 14.12 21.45
CA VAL A 77 5.15 13.92 22.84
C VAL A 77 6.11 13.01 23.61
N ALA A 78 6.66 11.98 22.96
CA ALA A 78 7.53 10.98 23.58
C ALA A 78 8.79 10.76 22.72
N PRO A 79 9.93 11.41 23.05
CA PRO A 79 11.15 11.35 22.23
C PRO A 79 11.72 9.94 22.03
N ASP A 80 11.54 9.03 22.99
CA ASP A 80 12.00 7.63 22.88
C ASP A 80 11.04 6.72 22.10
N TYR A 81 9.90 7.24 21.64
CA TYR A 81 8.89 6.45 20.90
C TYR A 81 9.45 5.80 19.63
N TRP A 82 10.47 6.40 19.00
CA TRP A 82 11.09 5.82 17.80
C TRP A 82 11.67 4.43 18.04
N LYS A 83 12.30 4.18 19.21
CA LYS A 83 12.86 2.87 19.56
C LYS A 83 11.75 1.82 19.66
N LYS A 84 10.68 2.18 20.37
CA LYS A 84 9.48 1.33 20.52
C LYS A 84 8.85 0.98 19.18
N ARG A 85 8.70 1.98 18.30
CA ARG A 85 8.13 1.79 16.97
C ARG A 85 9.04 0.94 16.08
N PHE A 86 10.33 1.24 16.04
CA PHE A 86 11.30 0.50 15.23
C PHE A 86 11.36 -0.97 15.64
N LEU A 87 11.50 -1.24 16.94
CA LEU A 87 11.52 -2.61 17.46
C LEU A 87 10.21 -3.34 17.13
N ARG A 88 9.06 -2.67 17.27
CA ARG A 88 7.77 -3.25 16.91
C ARG A 88 7.67 -3.60 15.43
N LEU A 89 8.07 -2.69 14.54
CA LEU A 89 8.05 -2.95 13.10
C LEU A 89 9.00 -4.09 12.74
N LEU A 90 10.19 -4.14 13.36
CA LEU A 90 11.15 -5.22 13.16
C LEU A 90 10.61 -6.57 13.63
N GLN A 91 9.97 -6.63 14.81
CA GLN A 91 9.32 -7.85 15.31
C GLN A 91 8.25 -8.36 14.35
N VAL A 92 7.38 -7.46 13.86
CA VAL A 92 6.32 -7.82 12.92
C VAL A 92 6.91 -8.27 11.58
N TYR A 93 7.94 -7.59 11.10
CA TYR A 93 8.65 -7.95 9.87
C TYR A 93 9.29 -9.34 9.98
N VAL A 94 10.08 -9.60 11.02
CA VAL A 94 10.73 -10.92 11.22
C VAL A 94 9.69 -12.03 11.34
N PHE A 95 8.60 -11.80 12.08
CA PHE A 95 7.51 -12.77 12.20
C PHE A 95 6.92 -13.13 10.83
N TRP A 96 6.45 -12.15 10.07
CA TRP A 96 5.78 -12.40 8.79
C TRP A 96 6.71 -12.90 7.69
N VAL A 97 7.93 -12.38 7.63
CA VAL A 97 8.95 -12.90 6.71
C VAL A 97 9.28 -14.36 7.08
N GLY A 98 9.37 -14.69 8.36
CA GLY A 98 9.52 -16.08 8.81
C GLY A 98 8.41 -16.98 8.31
N ILE A 99 7.14 -16.56 8.43
CA ILE A 99 5.98 -17.29 7.87
C ILE A 99 6.08 -17.41 6.35
N GLN A 100 6.45 -16.34 5.64
CA GLN A 100 6.64 -16.35 4.20
C GLN A 100 7.69 -17.39 3.75
N PHE A 101 8.80 -17.48 4.49
CA PHE A 101 9.84 -18.48 4.24
C PHE A 101 9.35 -19.91 4.49
N ILE A 102 8.63 -20.14 5.58
CA ILE A 102 8.05 -21.46 5.88
C ILE A 102 7.12 -21.87 4.74
N LEU A 103 6.21 -20.98 4.33
CA LEU A 103 5.29 -21.26 3.23
C LEU A 103 6.01 -21.50 1.91
N TYR A 104 7.04 -20.70 1.60
CA TYR A 104 7.85 -20.87 0.40
C TYR A 104 8.48 -22.26 0.29
N LEU A 105 9.06 -22.75 1.39
CA LEU A 105 9.64 -24.09 1.45
C LEU A 105 8.56 -25.17 1.32
N LEU A 106 7.42 -25.01 2.00
CA LEU A 106 6.28 -25.92 1.89
C LEU A 106 5.70 -25.99 0.47
N THR A 107 5.80 -24.90 -0.30
CA THR A 107 5.37 -24.86 -1.71
C THR A 107 6.44 -25.32 -2.70
N GLY A 108 7.55 -25.90 -2.23
CA GLY A 108 8.61 -26.45 -3.09
C GLY A 108 9.55 -25.40 -3.69
N GLY A 109 9.73 -24.27 -3.00
CA GLY A 109 10.61 -23.19 -3.44
C GLY A 109 12.09 -23.61 -3.57
N PRO A 110 12.77 -23.30 -4.68
CA PRO A 110 14.17 -23.68 -4.89
C PRO A 110 15.15 -22.92 -4.00
N LEU A 111 16.22 -23.59 -3.57
CA LEU A 111 17.34 -22.98 -2.84
C LEU A 111 18.64 -23.08 -3.66
N PRO A 112 19.60 -22.16 -3.50
CA PRO A 112 19.62 -21.02 -2.56
C PRO A 112 18.89 -19.77 -3.09
N LEU A 113 18.40 -18.94 -2.15
CA LEU A 113 17.75 -17.66 -2.48
C LEU A 113 18.77 -16.50 -2.52
N PRO A 114 18.65 -15.55 -3.48
CA PRO A 114 19.49 -14.35 -3.47
C PRO A 114 19.25 -13.51 -2.21
N LEU A 115 20.29 -13.06 -1.50
CA LEU A 115 20.16 -12.21 -0.29
C LEU A 115 19.20 -11.01 -0.45
N LYS A 116 19.12 -10.45 -1.66
CA LYS A 116 18.25 -9.33 -2.02
C LYS A 116 16.75 -9.68 -1.89
N THR A 117 16.35 -10.93 -2.17
CA THR A 117 14.98 -11.41 -2.01
C THR A 117 14.62 -11.65 -0.55
N ILE A 118 15.61 -11.93 0.29
CA ILE A 118 15.39 -12.21 1.71
C ILE A 118 14.99 -10.93 2.45
N ILE A 119 15.82 -9.88 2.35
CA ILE A 119 15.66 -8.68 3.19
C ILE A 119 14.79 -7.63 2.49
N ARG A 120 15.20 -7.15 1.32
CA ARG A 120 14.52 -6.00 0.69
C ARG A 120 13.13 -6.35 0.17
N SER A 121 12.94 -7.56 -0.34
CA SER A 121 11.62 -8.01 -0.83
C SER A 121 10.68 -8.51 0.28
N GLY A 122 11.14 -8.59 1.53
CA GLY A 122 10.34 -9.15 2.61
C GLY A 122 10.08 -10.65 2.44
N GLY A 123 11.06 -11.39 1.93
CA GLY A 123 10.95 -12.81 1.66
C GLY A 123 10.67 -13.15 0.20
N PRO A 124 10.75 -14.46 -0.13
CA PRO A 124 10.59 -14.96 -1.49
C PRO A 124 9.12 -14.91 -1.94
N ASP A 125 8.92 -14.89 -3.26
CA ASP A 125 7.59 -15.00 -3.86
C ASP A 125 7.12 -16.47 -3.75
N LEU A 126 5.84 -16.68 -3.41
CA LEU A 126 5.29 -18.03 -3.28
C LEU A 126 4.95 -18.59 -4.66
N SER A 127 5.54 -19.73 -5.01
CA SER A 127 5.26 -20.43 -6.26
C SER A 127 4.23 -21.52 -6.00
N PHE A 128 3.16 -21.56 -6.81
CA PHE A 128 2.15 -22.63 -6.76
C PHE A 128 2.13 -23.42 -8.07
N GLY A 129 3.32 -23.60 -8.66
CA GLY A 129 3.48 -24.26 -9.96
C GLY A 129 2.72 -23.53 -11.07
N SER A 130 2.03 -24.28 -11.92
CA SER A 130 1.26 -23.73 -13.05
C SER A 130 -0.12 -23.20 -12.68
N VAL A 131 -0.61 -23.49 -11.46
CA VAL A 131 -2.00 -23.21 -11.06
C VAL A 131 -2.22 -21.73 -10.77
N LEU A 132 -1.24 -21.07 -10.15
CA LEU A 132 -1.31 -19.64 -9.83
C LEU A 132 0.03 -18.98 -10.16
N PRO A 133 0.04 -17.78 -10.78
CA PRO A 133 1.25 -16.98 -10.89
C PRO A 133 1.91 -16.80 -9.53
N ALA A 134 3.23 -16.64 -9.51
CA ALA A 134 3.97 -16.42 -8.27
C ALA A 134 3.36 -15.26 -7.48
N VAL A 135 2.96 -15.53 -6.23
CA VAL A 135 2.36 -14.51 -5.37
C VAL A 135 3.50 -13.73 -4.74
N PRO A 136 3.67 -12.44 -5.09
CA PRO A 136 4.79 -11.67 -4.61
C PRO A 136 4.73 -11.53 -3.09
N SER A 137 5.88 -11.54 -2.41
CA SER A 137 5.88 -11.19 -1.00
C SER A 137 5.42 -9.73 -0.85
N ILE A 138 4.37 -9.52 -0.08
CA ILE A 138 3.83 -8.19 0.24
C ILE A 138 4.58 -7.52 1.39
N PHE A 139 5.46 -8.24 2.10
CA PHE A 139 6.17 -7.73 3.27
C PHE A 139 7.35 -6.81 2.94
N TYR A 140 7.69 -6.63 1.66
CA TYR A 140 8.55 -5.51 1.25
C TYR A 140 8.00 -4.17 1.77
N TYR A 141 6.68 -4.06 1.90
CA TYR A 141 6.02 -2.90 2.49
C TYR A 141 6.48 -2.62 3.93
N LEU A 142 6.64 -3.65 4.76
CA LEU A 142 7.15 -3.51 6.13
C LEU A 142 8.61 -3.04 6.14
N TYR A 143 9.44 -3.57 5.23
CA TYR A 143 10.80 -3.06 5.03
C TYR A 143 10.79 -1.58 4.65
N VAL A 144 9.96 -1.17 3.69
CA VAL A 144 9.79 0.23 3.29
C VAL A 144 9.35 1.09 4.47
N LEU A 145 8.45 0.59 5.33
CA LEU A 145 7.96 1.34 6.48
C LEU A 145 9.02 1.48 7.57
N ILE A 146 9.83 0.44 7.81
CA ILE A 146 10.98 0.50 8.72
C ILE A 146 11.96 1.57 8.22
N PHE A 147 12.36 1.49 6.96
CA PHE A 147 13.33 2.41 6.38
C PHE A 147 12.79 3.85 6.35
N SER A 148 11.54 4.04 5.94
CA SER A 148 10.87 5.35 5.98
C SER A 148 10.75 5.92 7.39
N THR A 149 10.56 5.07 8.41
CA THR A 149 10.56 5.50 9.82
C THR A 149 11.94 6.00 10.24
N VAL A 150 13.01 5.30 9.85
CA VAL A 150 14.39 5.74 10.09
C VAL A 150 14.67 7.07 9.38
N LEU A 151 14.31 7.19 8.11
CA LEU A 151 14.47 8.43 7.35
C LEU A 151 13.72 9.60 7.98
N ALA A 152 12.48 9.40 8.40
CA ALA A 152 11.70 10.43 9.09
C ALA A 152 12.37 10.84 10.41
N PHE A 153 12.92 9.89 11.17
CA PHE A 153 13.66 10.20 12.40
C PHE A 153 14.94 11.00 12.10
N VAL A 154 15.73 10.61 11.11
CA VAL A 154 16.93 11.35 10.69
C VAL A 154 16.56 12.76 10.22
N PHE A 155 15.51 12.89 9.41
CA PHE A 155 15.02 14.18 8.93
C PHE A 155 14.58 15.10 10.08
N LEU A 156 13.96 14.55 11.12
CA LEU A 156 13.57 15.32 12.32
C LEU A 156 14.77 15.85 13.12
N LYS A 157 15.92 15.17 13.07
CA LYS A 157 17.16 15.58 13.75
C LYS A 157 17.92 16.67 13.00
N LEU A 158 17.56 16.98 11.76
CA LEU A 158 18.15 18.10 11.03
C LEU A 158 17.82 19.44 11.71
N PRO A 159 18.71 20.45 11.62
CA PRO A 159 18.38 21.82 12.03
C PRO A 159 17.22 22.39 11.19
N GLU A 160 16.32 23.18 11.81
CA GLU A 160 15.16 23.76 11.11
C GLU A 160 15.55 24.55 9.85
N LYS A 161 16.68 25.26 9.88
CA LYS A 161 17.22 26.02 8.74
C LYS A 161 17.47 25.15 7.50
N ILE A 162 17.81 23.88 7.70
CA ILE A 162 18.21 22.95 6.62
C ILE A 162 17.03 22.05 6.21
N LYS A 163 16.06 21.80 7.09
CA LYS A 163 14.90 20.93 6.80
C LYS A 163 14.16 21.32 5.53
N ALA A 164 13.90 22.62 5.33
CA ALA A 164 13.21 23.11 4.14
C ALA A 164 14.00 22.82 2.86
N VAL A 165 15.30 23.11 2.87
CA VAL A 165 16.19 22.86 1.73
C VAL A 165 16.23 21.37 1.40
N VAL A 166 16.42 20.51 2.40
CA VAL A 166 16.46 19.04 2.20
C VAL A 166 15.11 18.52 1.72
N ALA A 167 13.99 19.00 2.27
CA ALA A 167 12.68 18.58 1.82
C ALA A 167 12.41 18.97 0.36
N VAL A 168 12.72 20.21 -0.02
CA VAL A 168 12.59 20.66 -1.42
C VAL A 168 13.50 19.82 -2.32
N ALA A 169 14.77 19.63 -1.96
CA ALA A 169 15.70 18.83 -2.75
C ALA A 169 15.22 17.37 -2.94
N VAL A 170 14.77 16.71 -1.87
CA VAL A 170 14.29 15.32 -1.93
C VAL A 170 12.98 15.22 -2.70
N ILE A 171 12.00 16.09 -2.44
CA ILE A 171 10.68 16.04 -3.09
C ILE A 171 10.81 16.44 -4.56
N ALA A 172 11.38 17.61 -4.86
CA ALA A 172 11.53 18.08 -6.24
C ALA A 172 12.45 17.15 -7.04
N GLY A 173 13.57 16.71 -6.46
CA GLY A 173 14.46 15.74 -7.08
C GLY A 173 13.78 14.40 -7.39
N SER A 174 12.94 13.89 -6.47
CA SER A 174 12.16 12.68 -6.72
C SER A 174 11.11 12.88 -7.81
N CYS A 175 10.39 14.02 -7.81
CA CYS A 175 9.41 14.33 -8.84
C CYS A 175 10.05 14.46 -10.23
N VAL A 176 11.18 15.15 -10.34
CA VAL A 176 11.96 15.25 -11.59
C VAL A 176 12.44 13.88 -12.03
N TYR A 177 12.99 13.08 -11.11
CA TYR A 177 13.40 11.71 -11.40
C TYR A 177 12.22 10.87 -11.94
N PHE A 178 11.04 10.96 -11.32
CA PHE A 178 9.85 10.24 -11.77
C PHE A 178 9.38 10.67 -13.16
N LEU A 179 9.44 11.96 -13.49
CA LEU A 179 9.07 12.46 -14.82
C LEU A 179 10.07 12.05 -15.90
N LEU A 180 11.36 11.93 -15.58
CA LEU A 180 12.41 11.60 -16.55
C LEU A 180 12.61 10.10 -16.75
N THR A 181 12.34 9.28 -15.73
CA THR A 181 12.55 7.82 -15.83
C THR A 181 11.85 7.13 -17.00
N PRO A 182 10.59 7.46 -17.36
CA PRO A 182 9.95 6.91 -18.54
C PRO A 182 10.67 7.25 -19.85
N SER A 183 11.09 8.51 -20.02
CA SER A 183 11.79 8.98 -21.22
C SER A 183 13.16 8.31 -21.43
N TRP A 184 13.77 7.82 -20.35
CA TRP A 184 15.02 7.06 -20.38
C TRP A 184 14.83 5.55 -20.36
N GLY A 185 13.58 5.05 -20.41
CA GLY A 185 13.28 3.62 -20.34
C GLY A 185 13.66 2.96 -19.01
N ILE A 186 13.85 3.76 -17.95
CA ILE A 186 14.23 3.25 -16.63
C ILE A 186 12.96 2.83 -15.89
N ALA A 187 12.77 1.53 -15.72
CA ALA A 187 11.72 1.00 -14.85
C ALA A 187 12.15 1.08 -13.38
N VAL A 188 11.31 1.69 -12.53
CA VAL A 188 11.52 1.70 -11.08
C VAL A 188 10.71 0.57 -10.46
N ASP A 189 11.43 -0.44 -9.98
CA ASP A 189 10.84 -1.59 -9.28
C ASP A 189 9.91 -1.14 -8.14
N THR A 190 8.75 -1.79 -8.00
CA THR A 190 7.71 -1.42 -7.04
C THR A 190 8.15 -1.59 -5.59
N ARG A 191 9.11 -2.49 -5.32
CA ARG A 191 9.70 -2.73 -4.00
C ARG A 191 10.86 -1.78 -3.70
N SER A 192 11.15 -0.84 -4.60
CA SER A 192 12.28 0.07 -4.46
C SER A 192 12.03 1.22 -3.50
N MET A 193 13.02 1.52 -2.65
CA MET A 193 12.99 2.71 -1.79
C MET A 193 12.97 4.02 -2.57
N LYS A 194 13.40 4.01 -3.85
CA LYS A 194 13.31 5.17 -4.75
C LYS A 194 11.88 5.72 -4.85
N ASN A 195 10.87 4.87 -4.71
CA ASN A 195 9.47 5.28 -4.73
C ASN A 195 9.08 6.10 -3.49
N TYR A 196 9.83 5.99 -2.38
CA TYR A 196 9.32 6.36 -1.06
C TYR A 196 10.11 7.42 -0.29
N TYR A 197 11.29 7.84 -0.79
CA TYR A 197 12.14 8.82 -0.09
C TYR A 197 11.43 10.14 0.22
N LEU A 198 10.59 10.60 -0.70
CA LEU A 198 9.83 11.84 -0.60
C LEU A 198 8.78 11.86 0.52
N TYR A 199 8.32 10.69 1.01
CA TYR A 199 7.25 10.66 2.01
C TYR A 199 7.74 11.03 3.42
N ALA A 200 9.03 10.88 3.72
CA ALA A 200 9.58 11.30 5.00
C ALA A 200 9.47 12.83 5.22
N PRO A 201 10.02 13.68 4.33
CA PRO A 201 9.82 15.13 4.44
C PRO A 201 8.36 15.55 4.21
N ALA A 202 7.62 14.88 3.30
CA ALA A 202 6.21 15.22 3.08
C ALA A 202 5.35 14.99 4.34
N ALA A 203 5.56 13.88 5.06
CA ALA A 203 4.87 13.60 6.32
C ALA A 203 5.19 14.62 7.41
N TYR A 204 6.44 15.10 7.46
CA TYR A 204 6.84 16.16 8.39
C TYR A 204 6.05 17.45 8.14
N TYR A 205 6.02 17.92 6.90
CA TYR A 205 5.27 19.14 6.56
C TYR A 205 3.75 18.94 6.65
N LEU A 206 3.25 17.74 6.36
CA LEU A 206 1.84 17.41 6.59
C LEU A 206 1.47 17.52 8.08
N TYR A 207 2.36 17.07 8.98
CA TYR A 207 2.16 17.21 10.42
C TYR A 207 2.29 18.66 10.89
N ARG A 208 3.34 19.37 10.45
CA ARG A 208 3.63 20.74 10.91
C ARG A 208 2.68 21.79 10.34
N CYS A 209 2.21 21.60 9.11
CA CYS A 209 1.40 22.54 8.35
C CYS A 209 0.04 21.93 7.96
N ARG A 210 -0.57 21.14 8.86
CA ARG A 210 -1.85 20.44 8.64
C ARG A 210 -2.91 21.32 8.00
N ASP A 211 -3.14 22.51 8.57
CA ASP A 211 -4.19 23.43 8.11
C ASP A 211 -3.93 23.94 6.69
N SER A 212 -2.65 24.13 6.31
CA SER A 212 -2.27 24.49 4.95
C SER A 212 -2.63 23.36 3.97
N PHE A 213 -2.36 22.11 4.30
CA PHE A 213 -2.74 20.97 3.44
C PHE A 213 -4.25 20.87 3.27
N VAL A 214 -5.03 21.10 4.33
CA VAL A 214 -6.50 21.13 4.27
C VAL A 214 -6.98 22.29 3.40
N LYS A 215 -6.39 23.48 3.55
CA LYS A 215 -6.71 24.67 2.74
C LYS A 215 -6.44 24.43 1.25
N TYR A 216 -5.32 23.79 0.91
CA TYR A 216 -4.87 23.58 -0.47
C TYR A 216 -5.24 22.21 -1.06
N ARG A 217 -6.14 21.44 -0.45
CA ARG A 217 -6.54 20.09 -0.94
C ARG A 217 -7.04 20.06 -2.39
N TRP A 218 -7.77 21.09 -2.81
CA TRP A 218 -8.24 21.20 -4.19
C TRP A 218 -7.10 21.50 -5.17
N LEU A 219 -6.08 22.25 -4.75
CA LEU A 219 -4.88 22.47 -5.54
C LEU A 219 -4.06 21.17 -5.66
N LEU A 220 -3.97 20.38 -4.58
CA LEU A 220 -3.34 19.05 -4.63
C LEU A 220 -4.09 18.11 -5.58
N LEU A 221 -5.44 18.15 -5.58
CA LEU A 221 -6.26 17.38 -6.52
C LEU A 221 -6.06 17.83 -7.97
N ALA A 222 -6.04 19.14 -8.23
CA ALA A 222 -5.76 19.69 -9.55
C ALA A 222 -4.36 19.27 -10.03
N GLY A 223 -3.37 19.31 -9.12
CA GLY A 223 -2.01 18.82 -9.40
C GLY A 223 -1.96 17.32 -9.70
N PHE A 224 -2.73 16.50 -8.98
CA PHE A 224 -2.90 15.07 -9.28
C PHE A 224 -3.44 14.86 -10.70
N ILE A 225 -4.51 15.57 -11.07
CA ILE A 225 -5.12 15.48 -12.41
C ILE A 225 -4.14 15.95 -13.49
N ALA A 226 -3.46 17.08 -13.28
CA ALA A 226 -2.46 17.59 -14.22
C ALA A 226 -1.30 16.61 -14.40
N ALA A 227 -0.78 16.03 -13.31
CA ALA A 227 0.27 15.02 -13.37
C ALA A 227 -0.20 13.76 -14.09
N LEU A 228 -1.46 13.32 -13.89
CA LEU A 228 -2.04 12.21 -14.66
C LEU A 228 -2.05 12.51 -16.16
N ILE A 229 -2.48 13.72 -16.56
CA ILE A 229 -2.51 14.12 -17.97
C ILE A 229 -1.09 14.05 -18.54
N VAL A 230 -0.11 14.67 -17.88
CA VAL A 230 1.30 14.67 -18.33
C VAL A 230 1.88 13.25 -18.43
N GLU A 231 1.60 12.40 -17.44
CA GLU A 231 2.08 11.01 -17.45
C GLU A 231 1.42 10.16 -18.53
N TRP A 232 0.15 10.43 -18.88
CA TRP A 232 -0.54 9.71 -19.95
C TRP A 232 -0.18 10.19 -21.35
N THR A 233 0.12 11.49 -21.53
CA THR A 233 0.33 12.08 -22.86
C THR A 233 1.80 12.21 -23.24
N ALA A 234 2.71 12.46 -22.29
CA ALA A 234 4.07 12.89 -22.59
C ALA A 234 5.15 12.00 -21.96
N ALA A 235 5.01 11.64 -20.68
CA ALA A 235 6.04 10.87 -19.99
C ALA A 235 5.89 9.36 -20.23
N GLY A 236 4.66 8.82 -20.18
CA GLY A 236 4.43 7.39 -20.15
C GLY A 236 4.45 6.84 -18.73
N MET A 237 3.77 5.70 -18.53
CA MET A 237 3.56 5.08 -17.22
C MET A 237 4.39 3.80 -17.07
N THR A 238 5.64 3.92 -16.66
CA THR A 238 6.58 2.78 -16.58
C THR A 238 6.69 2.13 -15.19
N SER A 239 6.21 2.81 -14.14
CA SER A 239 6.38 2.39 -12.75
C SER A 239 5.09 2.53 -11.95
N ALA A 240 4.86 1.65 -10.97
CA ALA A 240 3.61 1.70 -10.18
C ALA A 240 3.57 2.91 -9.22
N TYR A 241 4.66 3.18 -8.50
CA TYR A 241 4.70 4.20 -7.43
C TYR A 241 5.63 5.39 -7.73
N ALA A 242 6.64 5.22 -8.60
CA ALA A 242 7.52 6.31 -9.04
C ALA A 242 6.79 7.22 -10.05
N ARG A 243 5.74 7.88 -9.59
CA ARG A 243 4.83 8.72 -10.37
C ARG A 243 4.47 9.96 -9.57
N VAL A 244 4.53 11.12 -10.22
CA VAL A 244 4.16 12.40 -9.59
C VAL A 244 2.67 12.42 -9.27
N SER A 245 1.85 11.83 -10.14
CA SER A 245 0.42 11.67 -9.89
C SER A 245 0.16 10.85 -8.63
N VAL A 246 0.89 9.75 -8.40
CA VAL A 246 0.71 8.93 -7.19
C VAL A 246 1.11 9.69 -5.92
N PHE A 247 2.17 10.50 -5.98
CA PHE A 247 2.55 11.36 -4.86
C PHE A 247 1.51 12.43 -4.55
N LEU A 248 1.11 13.22 -5.54
CA LEU A 248 0.12 14.29 -5.37
C LEU A 248 -1.27 13.73 -5.01
N GLY A 249 -1.64 12.59 -5.61
CA GLY A 249 -2.87 11.86 -5.31
C GLY A 249 -2.90 11.37 -3.87
N ALA A 250 -1.79 10.85 -3.34
CA ALA A 250 -1.70 10.47 -1.93
C ALA A 250 -1.82 11.67 -0.98
N LEU A 251 -1.17 12.79 -1.29
CA LEU A 251 -1.30 14.03 -0.50
C LEU A 251 -2.74 14.58 -0.55
N ALA A 252 -3.33 14.65 -1.74
CA ALA A 252 -4.70 15.09 -1.95
C ALA A 252 -5.66 14.20 -1.16
N PHE A 253 -5.58 12.88 -1.37
CA PHE A 253 -6.41 11.88 -0.69
C PHE A 253 -6.33 12.03 0.83
N VAL A 254 -5.13 12.02 1.42
CA VAL A 254 -4.98 12.19 2.88
C VAL A 254 -5.55 13.54 3.33
N SER A 255 -5.29 14.63 2.60
CA SER A 255 -5.77 15.97 2.99
C SER A 255 -7.29 16.11 3.05
N PHE A 256 -8.04 15.38 2.21
CA PHE A 256 -9.51 15.37 2.25
C PHE A 256 -10.05 14.74 3.53
N PHE A 257 -9.33 13.81 4.14
CA PHE A 257 -9.74 13.13 5.35
C PHE A 257 -9.09 13.68 6.62
N LEU A 258 -8.22 14.69 6.55
CA LEU A 258 -7.61 15.26 7.74
C LEU A 258 -8.58 16.08 8.60
N THR A 259 -9.72 16.53 8.08
CA THR A 259 -10.70 17.34 8.83
C THR A 259 -12.14 16.99 8.43
N GLY A 260 -13.11 17.32 9.29
CA GLY A 260 -14.54 17.15 9.00
C GLY A 260 -15.13 15.79 9.35
N PHE A 261 -14.38 14.94 10.07
CA PHE A 261 -14.84 13.64 10.54
C PHE A 261 -14.68 13.56 12.06
N ASP A 262 -15.82 13.47 12.76
CA ASP A 262 -15.84 13.33 14.22
C ASP A 262 -16.15 11.91 14.68
N ARG A 263 -16.70 11.08 13.79
CA ARG A 263 -17.15 9.72 14.11
C ARG A 263 -16.77 8.73 13.02
N VAL A 264 -16.45 7.51 13.46
CA VAL A 264 -16.16 6.37 12.59
C VAL A 264 -17.20 5.28 12.86
N ASN A 265 -17.74 4.68 11.79
CA ASN A 265 -18.62 3.53 11.95
C ASN A 265 -17.83 2.28 12.42
N ARG A 266 -18.53 1.27 12.94
CA ARG A 266 -17.88 0.05 13.46
C ARG A 266 -17.03 -0.69 12.41
N PRO A 267 -17.48 -0.87 11.16
CA PRO A 267 -16.67 -1.53 10.12
C PRO A 267 -15.36 -0.81 9.85
N THR A 268 -15.39 0.50 9.61
CA THR A 268 -14.19 1.30 9.36
C THR A 268 -13.23 1.28 10.54
N PHE A 269 -13.75 1.31 11.76
CA PHE A 269 -12.93 1.16 12.97
C PHE A 269 -12.20 -0.19 13.01
N LEU A 270 -12.90 -1.29 12.73
CA LEU A 270 -12.30 -2.63 12.69
C LEU A 270 -11.23 -2.74 11.60
N LEU A 271 -11.53 -2.25 10.39
CA LEU A 271 -10.61 -2.27 9.27
C LEU A 271 -9.36 -1.42 9.55
N SER A 272 -9.50 -0.22 10.11
CA SER A 272 -8.35 0.61 10.48
C SER A 272 -7.48 -0.07 11.54
N ARG A 273 -8.10 -0.58 12.60
CA ARG A 273 -7.42 -1.21 13.74
C ARG A 273 -6.59 -2.43 13.33
N TYR A 274 -7.10 -3.24 12.43
CA TYR A 274 -6.42 -4.46 11.98
C TYR A 274 -5.86 -4.35 10.56
N SER A 275 -5.69 -3.14 10.04
CA SER A 275 -5.24 -2.90 8.67
C SER A 275 -3.91 -3.60 8.36
N LEU A 276 -2.99 -3.68 9.34
CA LEU A 276 -1.74 -4.42 9.21
C LEU A 276 -1.95 -5.93 9.09
N GLY A 277 -2.85 -6.51 9.90
CA GLY A 277 -3.18 -7.93 9.82
C GLY A 277 -3.88 -8.30 8.52
N ILE A 278 -4.84 -7.47 8.07
CA ILE A 278 -5.50 -7.65 6.78
C ILE A 278 -4.46 -7.53 5.65
N PHE A 279 -3.54 -6.56 5.76
CA PHE A 279 -2.46 -6.40 4.79
C PHE A 279 -1.60 -7.65 4.77
N ALA A 280 -1.20 -8.21 5.92
CA ALA A 280 -0.36 -9.40 5.95
C ALA A 280 -1.04 -10.68 5.43
N LEU A 281 -2.35 -10.82 5.66
CA LEU A 281 -3.04 -12.10 5.44
C LEU A 281 -3.77 -12.18 4.10
N HIS A 282 -4.13 -11.07 3.45
CA HIS A 282 -4.98 -11.12 2.25
C HIS A 282 -4.37 -11.92 1.10
N GLY A 283 -3.05 -11.87 0.91
CA GLY A 283 -2.36 -12.66 -0.12
C GLY A 283 -2.51 -14.16 0.12
N TYR A 284 -2.44 -14.61 1.38
CA TYR A 284 -2.65 -16.01 1.73
C TYR A 284 -4.12 -16.43 1.60
N SER A 285 -5.04 -15.57 2.05
CA SER A 285 -6.47 -15.82 1.88
C SER A 285 -6.85 -15.91 0.40
N MET A 286 -6.23 -15.08 -0.46
CA MET A 286 -6.43 -15.11 -1.90
C MET A 286 -6.03 -16.47 -2.46
N VAL A 287 -4.85 -17.00 -2.09
CA VAL A 287 -4.42 -18.34 -2.48
C VAL A 287 -5.40 -19.40 -1.98
N ALA A 288 -5.76 -19.35 -0.70
CA ALA A 288 -6.64 -20.31 -0.05
C ALA A 288 -8.07 -20.32 -0.63
N VAL A 289 -8.51 -19.24 -1.26
CA VAL A 289 -9.80 -19.16 -1.96
C VAL A 289 -9.65 -19.57 -3.42
N LEU A 290 -8.70 -18.97 -4.14
CA LEU A 290 -8.60 -19.11 -5.60
C LEU A 290 -8.11 -20.49 -6.03
N VAL A 291 -7.15 -21.09 -5.32
CA VAL A 291 -6.60 -22.40 -5.72
C VAL A 291 -7.64 -23.51 -5.58
N PRO A 292 -8.32 -23.69 -4.43
CA PRO A 292 -9.38 -24.70 -4.33
C PRO A 292 -10.54 -24.44 -5.30
N TYR A 293 -10.90 -23.17 -5.52
CA TYR A 293 -11.94 -22.81 -6.48
C TYR A 293 -11.58 -23.23 -7.91
N ALA A 294 -10.34 -22.98 -8.35
CA ALA A 294 -9.85 -23.38 -9.67
C ALA A 294 -9.85 -24.91 -9.83
N LEU A 295 -9.39 -25.63 -8.81
CA LEU A 295 -9.39 -27.10 -8.80
C LEU A 295 -10.82 -27.65 -8.88
N PHE A 296 -11.76 -27.10 -8.10
CA PHE A 296 -13.16 -27.50 -8.13
C PHE A 296 -13.82 -27.26 -9.50
N ARG A 297 -13.41 -26.20 -10.21
CA ARG A 297 -13.90 -25.84 -11.54
C ARG A 297 -13.12 -26.49 -12.68
N ASN A 298 -12.11 -27.32 -12.38
CA ASN A 298 -11.17 -27.89 -13.34
C ASN A 298 -10.49 -26.85 -14.25
N TYR A 299 -10.23 -25.66 -13.70
CA TYR A 299 -9.47 -24.63 -14.41
C TYR A 299 -7.97 -24.94 -14.34
N SER A 300 -7.29 -24.78 -15.47
CA SER A 300 -5.83 -24.93 -15.54
C SER A 300 -5.08 -23.84 -14.78
N ARG A 301 -5.73 -22.69 -14.55
CA ARG A 301 -5.20 -21.54 -13.80
C ARG A 301 -6.28 -20.92 -12.92
N ALA A 302 -5.87 -20.45 -11.75
CA ALA A 302 -6.73 -19.77 -10.78
C ALA A 302 -6.93 -18.27 -11.07
N LEU A 303 -6.06 -17.68 -11.90
CA LEU A 303 -6.20 -16.33 -12.44
C LEU A 303 -5.86 -16.29 -13.93
N PRO A 304 -6.47 -15.37 -14.71
CA PRO A 304 -7.52 -14.43 -14.30
C PRO A 304 -8.88 -15.13 -14.06
N LEU A 305 -9.76 -14.46 -13.32
CA LEU A 305 -11.14 -14.90 -13.14
C LEU A 305 -11.93 -14.75 -14.45
N GLN A 306 -12.89 -15.64 -14.72
CA GLN A 306 -13.54 -15.74 -16.03
C GLN A 306 -14.75 -14.80 -16.19
N SER A 307 -15.40 -14.42 -15.08
CA SER A 307 -16.59 -13.57 -15.11
C SER A 307 -16.66 -12.60 -13.93
N ILE A 308 -17.44 -11.52 -14.09
CA ILE A 308 -17.66 -10.52 -13.03
C ILE A 308 -18.26 -11.13 -11.75
N PRO A 309 -19.29 -12.02 -11.81
CA PRO A 309 -19.82 -12.63 -10.60
C PRO A 309 -18.79 -13.48 -9.84
N GLU A 310 -17.98 -14.26 -10.55
CA GLU A 310 -16.87 -15.03 -9.95
C GLU A 310 -15.82 -14.10 -9.33
N GLY A 311 -15.52 -13.00 -10.03
CA GLY A 311 -14.75 -11.85 -9.56
C GLY A 311 -15.16 -11.31 -8.20
N LEU A 312 -16.42 -10.90 -8.10
CA LEU A 312 -17.00 -10.32 -6.89
C LEU A 312 -17.10 -11.36 -5.77
N LEU A 313 -17.46 -12.60 -6.09
CA LEU A 313 -17.51 -13.69 -5.12
C LEU A 313 -16.11 -13.97 -4.53
N ALA A 314 -15.07 -14.02 -5.37
CA ALA A 314 -13.69 -14.19 -4.93
C ALA A 314 -13.24 -13.04 -4.02
N LEU A 315 -13.66 -11.79 -4.30
CA LEU A 315 -13.38 -10.64 -3.44
C LEU A 315 -14.02 -10.80 -2.07
N VAL A 316 -15.32 -11.09 -2.04
CA VAL A 316 -16.06 -11.26 -0.78
C VAL A 316 -15.49 -12.42 0.03
N ALA A 317 -15.24 -13.57 -0.60
CA ALA A 317 -14.69 -14.75 0.06
C ALA A 317 -13.27 -14.48 0.61
N THR A 318 -12.38 -13.90 -0.19
CA THR A 318 -11.02 -13.55 0.22
C THR A 318 -11.03 -12.56 1.38
N PHE A 319 -11.86 -11.52 1.28
CA PHE A 319 -11.93 -10.48 2.31
C PHE A 319 -12.55 -11.01 3.62
N ALA A 320 -13.60 -11.81 3.52
CA ALA A 320 -14.25 -12.45 4.68
C ALA A 320 -13.29 -13.41 5.39
N LEU A 321 -12.60 -14.29 4.63
CA LEU A 321 -11.60 -15.19 5.19
C LEU A 321 -10.45 -14.41 5.87
N THR A 322 -9.98 -13.34 5.23
CA THR A 322 -8.94 -12.48 5.81
C THR A 322 -9.40 -11.86 7.13
N CYS A 323 -10.60 -11.28 7.17
CA CYS A 323 -11.17 -10.71 8.39
C CYS A 323 -11.35 -11.77 9.49
N PHE A 324 -11.77 -12.98 9.13
CA PHE A 324 -11.92 -14.09 10.05
C PHE A 324 -10.58 -14.54 10.66
N LEU A 325 -9.54 -14.71 9.83
CA LEU A 325 -8.20 -15.06 10.29
C LEU A 325 -7.59 -13.99 11.19
N VAL A 326 -7.75 -12.72 10.82
CA VAL A 326 -7.36 -11.57 11.66
C VAL A 326 -8.07 -11.62 13.01
N TRP A 327 -9.38 -11.89 13.02
CA TRP A 327 -10.16 -11.98 14.24
C TRP A 327 -9.68 -13.13 15.13
N LEU A 328 -9.42 -14.31 14.57
CA LEU A 328 -8.85 -15.46 15.29
C LEU A 328 -7.49 -15.11 15.90
N MET A 329 -6.58 -14.56 15.10
CA MET A 329 -5.26 -14.15 15.59
C MET A 329 -5.36 -13.09 16.69
N ALA A 330 -6.31 -12.16 16.58
CA ALA A 330 -6.56 -11.12 17.57
C ALA A 330 -7.08 -11.66 18.92
N LYS A 331 -7.61 -12.89 18.97
CA LYS A 331 -8.02 -13.59 20.20
C LYS A 331 -6.86 -14.34 20.89
N THR A 332 -5.70 -14.41 20.25
CA THR A 332 -4.52 -15.11 20.78
C THR A 332 -3.38 -14.12 21.11
N ARG A 333 -2.24 -14.65 21.56
CA ARG A 333 -1.00 -13.87 21.72
C ARG A 333 -0.50 -13.28 20.38
N LEU A 334 -0.94 -13.82 19.25
CA LEU A 334 -0.60 -13.34 17.90
C LEU A 334 -1.25 -12.00 17.55
N ARG A 335 -2.17 -11.48 18.38
CA ARG A 335 -2.78 -10.15 18.21
C ARG A 335 -1.73 -9.05 17.95
N MET A 336 -0.54 -9.21 18.53
CA MET A 336 0.55 -8.25 18.37
C MET A 336 1.08 -8.15 16.92
N PHE A 337 0.88 -9.16 16.09
CA PHE A 337 1.36 -9.18 14.70
C PHE A 337 0.30 -8.73 13.68
N VAL A 338 -0.95 -8.53 14.13
CA VAL A 338 -2.10 -8.17 13.28
C VAL A 338 -2.77 -6.84 13.64
N SER A 339 -2.38 -6.20 14.75
CA SER A 339 -3.01 -4.99 15.32
C SER A 339 -2.09 -3.77 15.37
#